data_AF-A0A916NHW3-F1
#
_entry.id   AF-A0A916NHW3-F1
#
_cell.length_a   1.000
_cell.length_b   1.000
_cell.length_c   1.000
_cell.angle_alpha   90.00
_cell.angle_beta   90.00
_cell.angle_gamma   90.00
#
_symmetry.space_group_name_H-M   'P 1'
#
loop_
_entity.id
_entity.type
_entity.pdbx_description
1 polymer ?
#
loop_
_entity_poly.entity_id
_entity_poly.type
_entity_poly.pdbx_seq_one_letter_code
_entity_poly.pdbx_strand_id
1 'polypeptide(L)' 'MDNWWVNALWSVTPTVLIGLLFAVVLRFILRADRNERRIYREMEAKERERLGLPARDDS' A
#
# COMPACT_ATOMS: atom_id res chain seq x y z
N MET A 1 -10.49 -36.36 20.72
CA MET A 1 -11.17 -35.15 20.21
C MET A 1 -10.17 -34.11 19.71
N ASP A 2 -8.90 -34.19 20.11
CA ASP A 2 -7.88 -33.15 19.89
C ASP A 2 -7.47 -32.98 18.41
N ASN A 3 -7.50 -34.05 17.62
CA ASN A 3 -7.11 -34.01 16.21
C ASN A 3 -8.15 -33.36 15.28
N TRP A 4 -9.44 -33.34 15.66
CA TRP A 4 -10.49 -32.80 14.77
C TRP A 4 -10.35 -31.29 14.59
N TRP A 5 -10.13 -30.58 15.69
CA TRP A 5 -9.98 -29.13 15.67
C TRP A 5 -8.66 -28.70 15.02
N VAL A 6 -7.58 -29.45 15.25
CA VAL A 6 -6.29 -29.22 14.58
C VAL A 6 -6.39 -29.42 13.07
N ASN A 7 -7.07 -30.47 12.60
CA ASN A 7 -7.29 -30.69 11.17
C ASN A 7 -8.18 -29.60 10.54
N ALA A 8 -9.21 -29.14 11.25
CA ALA A 8 -10.04 -28.04 10.78
C ALA A 8 -9.26 -26.72 10.67
N LEU A 9 -8.34 -26.46 11.60
CA LEU A 9 -7.48 -25.29 11.53
C LEU A 9 -6.50 -25.40 10.34
N TRP A 10 -5.88 -26.56 10.15
CA TRP A 10 -4.96 -26.79 9.03
C TRP A 10 -5.65 -26.72 7.66
N SER A 11 -6.92 -27.12 7.56
CA SER A 11 -7.65 -27.06 6.29
C SER A 11 -8.06 -25.63 5.90
N VAL A 12 -8.39 -24.77 6.87
CA VAL A 12 -8.78 -23.37 6.60
C VAL A 12 -7.56 -22.44 6.47
N THR A 13 -6.45 -22.79 7.10
CA THR A 13 -5.17 -22.05 7.05
C THR A 13 -4.75 -21.63 5.64
N PRO A 14 -4.70 -22.51 4.61
CA PRO A 14 -4.27 -22.12 3.27
C PRO A 14 -5.16 -21.04 2.65
N THR A 15 -6.48 -21.11 2.83
CA THR A 15 -7.42 -20.11 2.30
C THR A 15 -7.23 -18.75 2.98
N VAL A 16 -7.08 -18.75 4.32
CA VAL A 16 -6.83 -17.53 5.10
C VAL A 16 -5.49 -16.91 4.71
N LEU A 17 -4.45 -17.73 4.52
CA LEU A 17 -3.13 -17.26 4.09
C LEU A 17 -3.19 -16.55 2.74
N ILE A 18 -3.88 -17.14 1.76
CA ILE A 18 -4.07 -16.51 0.44
C ILE A 18 -4.88 -15.22 0.58
N GLY A 19 -5.97 -15.24 1.35
CA GLY A 19 -6.78 -14.04 1.58
C GLY A 19 -6.00 -12.91 2.26
N LEU A 20 -5.15 -13.25 3.23
CA LEU A 20 -4.29 -12.30 3.92
C LEU A 20 -3.21 -11.74 2.99
N LEU A 21 -2.56 -12.60 2.20
CA LEU A 21 -1.60 -12.18 1.18
C LEU A 21 -2.27 -11.23 0.18
N PHE A 22 -3.45 -11.57 -0.31
CA PHE A 22 -4.22 -10.73 -1.23
C PHE A 22 -4.57 -9.36 -0.62
N ALA A 23 -5.04 -9.34 0.63
CA ALA A 23 -5.34 -8.10 1.34
C ALA A 23 -4.09 -7.24 1.54
N VAL A 24 -2.94 -7.86 1.83
CA VAL A 24 -1.65 -7.18 1.94
C VAL A 24 -1.24 -6.56 0.60
N VAL A 25 -1.33 -7.32 -0.50
CA VAL A 25 -1.02 -6.82 -1.86
C VAL A 25 -1.91 -5.64 -2.23
N LEU A 26 -3.23 -5.75 -2.03
CA LEU A 26 -4.16 -4.63 -2.28
C LEU A 26 -3.82 -3.40 -1.42
N ARG A 27 -3.48 -3.61 -0.15
CA ARG A 27 -3.06 -2.53 0.75
C ARG A 27 -1.79 -1.84 0.25
N PHE A 28 -0.83 -2.58 -0.29
CA PHE A 28 0.38 -2.01 -0.88
C PHE A 28 0.09 -1.19 -2.13
N ILE A 29 -0.71 -1.71 -3.06
CA ILE A 29 -1.08 -0.99 -4.29
C ILE A 29 -1.77 0.34 -3.96
N LEU A 30 -2.78 0.31 -3.09
CA LEU A 30 -3.50 1.52 -2.68
C LEU A 30 -2.62 2.52 -1.92
N ARG A 31 -1.60 2.05 -1.20
CA ARG A 31 -0.66 2.91 -0.47
C ARG A 31 0.43 3.48 -1.38
N ALA A 32 0.86 2.73 -2.39
CA ALA A 32 1.85 3.15 -3.37
C ALA A 32 1.35 4.33 -4.21
N ASP A 33 0.12 4.28 -4.75
CA ASP A 33 -0.47 5.38 -5.53
C ASP A 33 -0.52 6.70 -4.73
N ARG A 34 -0.77 6.64 -3.42
CA ARG A 34 -0.74 7.84 -2.55
C ARG A 34 0.68 8.38 -2.34
N ASN A 35 1.67 7.50 -2.28
CA ASN A 35 3.05 7.91 -1.98
C ASN A 35 3.74 8.48 -3.23
N GLU A 36 3.49 7.91 -4.40
CA GLU A 36 4.02 8.41 -5.69
C GLU A 36 3.54 9.83 -5.97
N ARG A 37 2.25 10.12 -5.80
CA ARG A 37 1.71 11.47 -6.01
C ARG A 37 2.31 12.49 -5.04
N ARG A 38 2.62 12.09 -3.80
CA ARG A 38 3.24 12.98 -2.81
C ARG A 38 4.70 13.27 -3.17
N ILE A 39 5.48 12.24 -3.50
CA ILE A 39 6.89 12.40 -3.84
C ILE A 39 7.07 13.22 -5.12
N TYR A 40 6.23 13.00 -6.14
CA TYR A 40 6.26 13.83 -7.36
C TYR A 40 6.00 15.31 -7.06
N ARG A 41 5.00 15.64 -6.24
CA ARG A 41 4.73 17.03 -5.85
C ARG A 41 5.89 17.64 -5.04
N GLU A 42 6.47 16.86 -4.12
CA GLU A 42 7.62 17.32 -3.34
C GLU A 42 8.86 17.56 -4.21
N MET A 43 9.11 16.72 -5.22
CA MET A 43 10.21 16.91 -6.15
C MET A 43 9.98 18.12 -7.06
N GLU A 44 8.78 18.27 -7.63
CA GLU A 44 8.46 19.43 -8.48
C GLU A 44 8.55 20.75 -7.68
N ALA A 45 8.12 20.76 -6.42
CA ALA A 45 8.25 21.92 -5.53
C ALA A 45 9.73 22.28 -5.27
N LYS A 46 10.58 21.28 -5.01
CA LYS A 46 12.03 21.49 -4.82
C LYS A 46 12.72 21.99 -6.09
N GLU A 47 12.32 21.51 -7.27
CA GLU A 47 12.86 22.00 -8.55
C GLU A 47 12.40 23.43 -8.83
N ARG A 48 11.14 23.78 -8.56
CA ARG A 48 10.62 25.14 -8.71
C ARG A 48 11.31 26.13 -7.77
N GLU A 49 11.54 25.75 -6.52
CA GLU A 49 12.27 26.58 -5.56
C GLU A 49 13.70 26.85 -6.03
N ARG A 50 14.41 25.81 -6.52
CA ARG A 50 15.74 25.96 -7.10
C ARG A 50 15.77 26.85 -8.35
N LEU A 51 14.69 26.84 -9.13
CA LEU A 51 14.52 27.67 -10.33
C LEU A 51 13.95 29.06 -10.02
N GLY A 52 13.62 29.37 -8.76
CA GLY A 52 12.99 30.64 -8.37
C GLY A 52 11.57 30.84 -8.93
N LEU A 53 10.92 29.75 -9.35
CA LEU A 53 9.57 29.76 -9.91
C LEU A 53 8.54 29.82 -8.77
N PRO A 54 7.42 30.53 -8.96
CA PRO A 54 6.36 30.59 -7.95
C PRO A 54 5.77 29.20 -7.69
N ALA A 55 5.34 28.98 -6.44
CA ALA A 55 4.61 27.77 -6.06
C ALA A 55 3.39 27.59 -6.97
N ARG A 56 3.14 26.34 -7.35
CA ARG A 56 2.03 26.01 -8.25
C ARG A 56 0.72 26.31 -7.51
N ASP A 57 -0.11 27.17 -8.08
CA ASP A 57 -1.43 27.49 -7.54
C ASP A 57 -2.37 26.32 -7.88
N ASP A 58 -2.57 25.46 -6.89
CA ASP A 58 -3.42 24.28 -6.97
C ASP A 58 -4.87 24.70 -6.66
N SER A 59 -5.46 25.58 -7.49
CA SER A 59 -6.87 26.00 -7.41
C SER A 59 -7.81 24.99 -8.08
#